data_AF-A0A843I0D9-F1
#
_entry.id   AF-A0A843I0D9-F1
#
_cell.length_a   1.000
_cell.length_b   1.000
_cell.length_c   1.000
_cell.angle_alpha   90.00
_cell.angle_beta   90.00
_cell.angle_gamma   90.00
#
_symmetry.space_group_name_H-M   'P 1'
#
loop_
_entity.id
_entity.type
_entity.pdbx_description
1 polymer ?
#
loop_
_entity_poly.entity_id
_entity_poly.type
_entity_poly.pdbx_seq_one_letter_code
_entity_poly.pdbx_strand_id
1 'polypeptide(L)'
;VKVDDKVYIVEHNIGRIVIGYSAYRQIAQAVRGNRHVSRTVSKGEKNKKKDRRRKIARLIVREAKRRSCAIAVEDLPKNVPSHMIERIEDKRLGNRIYQAGFIAVLREIEDEAKREGVKLIKVDPSRTSSLCPRCGGGLVRGSASRELRCPRCGFRGNRDAIAVINIEGRARQGPAPSGPMPDDPAPEAVVLPMKAWARRKSLEDALRH
;
A
#
# COMPACT_ATOMS: atom_id res chain seq x y z
N VAL A 1 -5.75 0.61 -3.82
CA VAL A 1 -5.81 1.49 -5.00
C VAL A 1 -7.27 1.67 -5.34
N LYS A 2 -7.80 2.90 -5.34
CA LYS A 2 -9.17 3.16 -5.79
C LYS A 2 -9.12 3.56 -7.26
N VAL A 3 -10.03 2.99 -8.05
CA VAL A 3 -10.26 3.38 -9.44
C VAL A 3 -11.77 3.42 -9.63
N ASP A 4 -12.27 4.57 -10.07
CA ASP A 4 -13.70 4.88 -10.11
C ASP A 4 -14.31 4.61 -8.72
N ASP A 5 -15.40 3.83 -8.65
CA ASP A 5 -16.11 3.52 -7.40
C ASP A 5 -15.65 2.22 -6.74
N LYS A 6 -14.52 1.64 -7.20
CA LYS A 6 -14.01 0.37 -6.68
C LYS A 6 -12.67 0.55 -5.98
N VAL A 7 -12.51 -0.13 -4.84
CA VAL A 7 -11.25 -0.20 -4.11
C VAL A 7 -10.61 -1.57 -4.32
N TYR A 8 -9.37 -1.56 -4.80
CA TYR A 8 -8.57 -2.77 -5.01
C TYR A 8 -7.45 -2.89 -3.97
N ILE A 9 -7.41 -4.00 -3.25
CA ILE A 9 -6.31 -4.38 -2.36
C ILE A 9 -5.29 -5.18 -3.17
N VAL A 10 -4.18 -4.55 -3.55
CA VAL A 10 -3.15 -5.20 -4.38
C VAL A 10 -2.20 -6.02 -3.52
N GLU A 11 -2.34 -7.34 -3.55
CA GLU A 11 -1.47 -8.23 -2.78
C GLU A 11 -0.10 -8.37 -3.42
N HIS A 12 0.95 -7.97 -2.72
CA HIS A 12 2.32 -7.96 -3.24
C HIS A 12 3.26 -9.00 -2.66
N ASN A 13 2.88 -9.64 -1.55
CA ASN A 13 3.65 -10.71 -0.91
C ASN A 13 5.13 -10.36 -0.64
N ILE A 14 5.54 -9.07 -0.61
CA ILE A 14 6.96 -8.67 -0.47
C ILE A 14 7.50 -9.17 0.86
N GLY A 15 6.68 -9.18 1.90
CA GLY A 15 7.02 -9.79 3.19
C GLY A 15 7.39 -11.27 3.10
N ARG A 16 6.85 -12.03 2.14
CA ARG A 16 7.21 -13.43 1.90
C ARG A 16 8.55 -13.62 1.16
N ILE A 17 9.08 -12.56 0.55
CA ILE A 17 10.43 -12.60 -0.06
C ILE A 17 11.51 -12.51 1.02
N VAL A 18 11.21 -11.85 2.14
CA VAL A 18 12.16 -11.63 3.23
C VAL A 18 12.60 -12.99 3.75
N ILE A 19 13.89 -13.30 3.55
CA ILE A 19 14.48 -14.46 4.21
C ILE A 19 14.48 -14.15 5.70
N GLY A 20 13.80 -15.00 6.48
CA GLY A 20 13.78 -14.87 7.94
C GLY A 20 15.20 -14.95 8.52
N TYR A 21 15.40 -14.36 9.70
CA TYR A 21 16.72 -14.32 10.35
C TYR A 21 17.36 -15.72 10.51
N SER A 22 16.57 -16.74 10.84
CA SER A 22 17.05 -18.12 10.98
C SER A 22 17.60 -18.69 9.68
N ALA A 23 16.86 -18.57 8.58
CA ALA A 23 17.29 -19.04 7.26
C ALA A 23 18.49 -18.25 6.74
N TYR A 24 18.52 -16.93 6.97
CA TYR A 24 19.68 -16.12 6.61
C TYR A 24 20.92 -16.52 7.42
N ARG A 25 20.77 -16.78 8.72
CA ARG A 25 21.86 -17.23 9.60
C ARG A 25 22.38 -18.61 9.17
N GLN A 26 21.51 -19.55 8.83
CA GLN A 26 21.92 -20.86 8.30
C GLN A 26 22.70 -20.73 7.00
N ILE A 27 22.23 -19.92 6.05
CA ILE A 27 22.95 -19.63 4.81
C ILE A 27 24.31 -19.01 5.13
N ALA A 28 24.35 -18.00 6.01
CA ALA A 28 25.58 -17.32 6.40
C ALA A 28 26.59 -18.25 7.12
N GLN A 29 26.11 -19.20 7.92
CA GLN A 29 26.93 -20.22 8.58
C GLN A 29 27.46 -21.26 7.57
N ALA A 30 26.61 -21.71 6.64
CA ALA A 30 26.99 -22.68 5.62
C ALA A 30 27.97 -22.11 4.58
N VAL A 31 27.91 -20.81 4.31
CA VAL A 31 28.77 -20.12 3.32
C VAL A 31 29.89 -19.32 3.98
N ARG A 32 30.27 -19.67 5.21
CA ARG A 32 31.31 -18.96 5.98
C ARG A 32 32.62 -18.94 5.16
N GLY A 33 33.15 -17.74 4.92
CA GLY A 33 34.32 -17.52 4.04
C GLY A 33 33.98 -17.32 2.55
N ASN A 34 32.85 -17.83 2.06
CA ASN A 34 32.39 -17.62 0.68
C ASN A 34 31.46 -16.41 0.56
N ARG A 35 32.07 -15.21 0.58
CA ARG A 35 31.37 -13.92 0.50
C ARG A 35 30.60 -13.74 -0.82
N HIS A 36 30.93 -14.49 -1.88
CA HIS A 36 30.22 -14.45 -3.15
C HIS A 36 28.79 -15.00 -3.02
N VAL A 37 28.63 -16.20 -2.44
CA VAL A 37 27.31 -16.84 -2.32
C VAL A 37 26.35 -16.02 -1.44
N SER A 38 26.83 -15.52 -0.29
CA SER A 38 26.04 -14.63 0.58
C SER A 38 25.55 -13.38 -0.16
N ARG A 39 26.42 -12.74 -0.96
CA ARG A 39 26.06 -11.57 -1.79
C ARG A 39 25.04 -11.94 -2.86
N THR A 40 25.19 -13.08 -3.53
CA THR A 40 24.26 -13.54 -4.56
C THR A 40 22.86 -13.77 -4.00
N VAL A 41 22.75 -14.41 -2.84
CA VAL A 41 21.46 -14.60 -2.14
C VAL A 41 20.82 -13.27 -1.78
N SER A 42 21.57 -12.37 -1.13
CA SER A 42 21.07 -11.03 -0.76
C SER A 42 20.66 -10.21 -1.98
N LYS A 43 21.47 -10.24 -3.05
CA LYS A 43 21.18 -9.56 -4.33
C LYS A 43 19.94 -10.13 -4.99
N GLY A 44 19.76 -11.45 -4.95
CA GLY A 44 18.55 -12.13 -5.42
C GLY A 44 17.29 -11.66 -4.69
N GLU A 45 17.33 -11.59 -3.36
CA GLU A 45 16.23 -11.05 -2.55
C GLU A 45 15.91 -9.60 -2.92
N LYS A 46 16.94 -8.74 -2.96
CA LYS A 46 16.81 -7.32 -3.33
C LYS A 46 16.19 -7.16 -4.72
N ASN A 47 16.64 -7.95 -5.70
CA ASN A 47 16.14 -7.92 -7.06
C ASN A 47 14.67 -8.35 -7.14
N LYS A 48 14.27 -9.43 -6.45
CA LYS A 48 12.87 -9.88 -6.39
C LYS A 48 11.97 -8.82 -5.76
N LYS A 49 12.40 -8.20 -4.66
CA LYS A 49 11.65 -7.10 -4.03
C LYS A 49 11.51 -5.91 -4.98
N LYS A 50 12.61 -5.52 -5.65
CA LYS A 50 12.63 -4.41 -6.62
C LYS A 50 11.70 -4.66 -7.81
N ASP A 51 11.75 -5.84 -8.39
CA ASP A 51 10.87 -6.25 -9.50
C ASP A 51 9.39 -6.11 -9.12
N ARG A 52 8.99 -6.60 -7.93
CA ARG A 52 7.60 -6.47 -7.48
C ARG A 52 7.17 -5.01 -7.30
N ARG A 53 8.00 -4.18 -6.67
CA ARG A 53 7.69 -2.75 -6.51
C ARG A 53 7.52 -2.05 -7.85
N ARG A 54 8.40 -2.32 -8.81
CA ARG A 54 8.32 -1.79 -10.17
C ARG A 54 7.05 -2.21 -10.89
N LYS A 55 6.64 -3.47 -10.74
CA LYS A 55 5.39 -3.97 -11.35
C LYS A 55 4.16 -3.28 -10.76
N ILE A 56 4.12 -3.10 -9.44
CA ILE A 56 3.04 -2.35 -8.76
C ILE A 56 3.01 -0.89 -9.25
N ALA A 57 4.17 -0.24 -9.28
CA ALA A 57 4.30 1.14 -9.74
C ALA A 57 3.80 1.30 -11.18
N ARG A 58 4.26 0.44 -12.09
CA ARG A 58 3.82 0.42 -13.49
C ARG A 58 2.33 0.17 -13.63
N LEU A 59 1.77 -0.77 -12.86
CA LEU A 59 0.34 -1.05 -12.87
C LEU A 59 -0.46 0.21 -12.52
N ILE A 60 -0.12 0.86 -11.42
CA ILE A 60 -0.81 2.08 -10.95
C ILE A 60 -0.64 3.23 -11.93
N VAL A 61 0.59 3.50 -12.37
CA VAL A 61 0.89 4.65 -13.23
C VAL A 61 0.30 4.50 -14.62
N ARG A 62 0.34 3.31 -15.22
CA ARG A 62 -0.31 3.06 -16.51
C ARG A 62 -1.82 3.19 -16.42
N GLU A 63 -2.42 2.69 -15.35
CA GLU A 63 -3.86 2.82 -15.14
C GLU A 63 -4.26 4.29 -15.04
N ALA A 64 -3.50 5.10 -14.30
CA ALA A 64 -3.72 6.54 -14.20
C ALA A 64 -3.53 7.26 -15.54
N LYS A 65 -2.46 6.93 -16.27
CA LYS A 65 -2.17 7.49 -17.60
C LYS A 65 -3.28 7.20 -18.60
N ARG A 66 -3.73 5.94 -18.67
CA ARG A 66 -4.80 5.50 -19.59
C ARG A 66 -6.10 6.25 -19.34
N ARG A 67 -6.38 6.58 -18.08
CA ARG A 67 -7.59 7.28 -17.63
C ARG A 67 -7.42 8.80 -17.57
N SER A 68 -6.28 9.33 -17.98
CA SER A 68 -5.96 10.76 -17.92
C SER A 68 -6.18 11.36 -16.53
N CYS A 69 -5.85 10.62 -15.47
CA CYS A 69 -6.06 11.06 -14.08
C CYS A 69 -4.74 11.22 -13.30
N ALA A 70 -4.80 11.98 -12.20
CA ALA A 70 -3.70 12.13 -11.27
C ALA A 70 -3.69 11.00 -10.23
N ILE A 71 -2.51 10.73 -9.68
CA ILE A 71 -2.31 9.75 -8.60
C ILE A 71 -2.23 10.50 -7.28
N ALA A 72 -3.09 10.15 -6.31
CA ALA A 72 -2.99 10.65 -4.94
C ALA A 72 -2.32 9.62 -4.03
N VAL A 73 -1.31 10.03 -3.27
CA VAL A 73 -0.65 9.20 -2.24
C VAL A 73 -0.45 9.99 -0.95
N GLU A 74 -0.32 9.28 0.16
CA GLU A 74 0.07 9.89 1.43
C GLU A 74 1.51 10.42 1.37
N ASP A 75 1.72 11.60 1.96
CA ASP A 75 3.05 12.16 2.20
C ASP A 75 3.68 11.50 3.42
N LEU A 76 4.18 10.28 3.24
CA LEU A 76 4.80 9.53 4.31
C LEU A 76 6.28 9.91 4.46
N PRO A 77 6.70 10.43 5.62
CA PRO A 77 8.11 10.72 5.84
C PRO A 77 8.94 9.42 5.87
N LYS A 78 10.24 9.56 5.58
CA LYS A 78 11.13 8.40 5.38
C LYS A 78 11.29 7.51 6.63
N ASN A 79 11.03 8.07 7.82
CA ASN A 79 11.14 7.41 9.13
C ASN A 79 9.88 6.68 9.58
N VAL A 80 8.75 6.74 8.84
CA VAL A 80 7.51 6.03 9.21
C VAL A 80 7.75 4.53 9.50
N PRO A 81 8.53 3.77 8.69
CA PRO A 81 8.80 2.37 9.01
C PRO A 81 9.46 2.16 10.37
N SER A 82 10.31 3.08 10.81
CA SER A 82 11.01 3.00 12.11
C SER A 82 10.03 3.26 13.26
N HIS A 83 9.18 4.28 13.17
CA HIS A 83 8.15 4.54 14.18
C HIS A 83 7.10 3.43 14.26
N MET A 84 6.77 2.79 13.14
CA MET A 84 5.83 1.67 13.13
C MET A 84 6.34 0.45 13.91
N ILE A 85 7.66 0.25 13.96
CA ILE A 85 8.27 -0.93 14.61
C ILE A 85 8.75 -0.64 16.04
N GLU A 86 8.84 0.63 16.43
CA GLU A 86 9.34 1.07 17.73
C GLU A 86 8.56 0.46 18.91
N ARG A 87 7.24 0.31 18.74
CA ARG A 87 6.33 -0.27 19.74
C ARG A 87 6.07 -1.77 19.57
N ILE A 88 6.83 -2.45 18.69
CA ILE A 88 6.64 -3.88 18.40
C ILE A 88 7.67 -4.68 19.18
N GLU A 89 7.20 -5.40 20.19
CA GLU A 89 8.04 -6.28 21.02
C GLU A 89 8.61 -7.47 20.24
N ASP A 90 7.82 -8.06 19.32
CA ASP A 90 8.30 -9.12 18.43
C ASP A 90 9.24 -8.55 17.37
N LYS A 91 10.54 -8.65 17.64
CA LYS A 91 11.61 -8.24 16.71
C LYS A 91 11.49 -8.88 15.32
N ARG A 92 10.94 -10.10 15.19
CA ARG A 92 10.73 -10.76 13.89
C ARG A 92 9.56 -10.15 13.13
N LEU A 93 8.49 -9.75 13.83
CA LEU A 93 7.38 -9.01 13.24
C LEU A 93 7.81 -7.59 12.84
N GLY A 94 8.53 -6.90 13.73
CA GLY A 94 9.09 -5.57 13.45
C GLY A 94 9.98 -5.57 12.21
N ASN A 95 10.93 -6.51 12.11
CA ASN A 95 11.76 -6.64 10.92
C ASN A 95 10.92 -6.94 9.65
N ARG A 96 9.88 -7.77 9.73
CA ARG A 96 9.00 -8.05 8.58
C ARG A 96 8.26 -6.79 8.12
N ILE A 97 7.76 -5.97 9.03
CA ILE A 97 7.06 -4.71 8.72
C ILE A 97 8.03 -3.71 8.09
N TYR A 98 9.21 -3.54 8.68
CA TYR A 98 10.26 -2.70 8.10
C TYR A 98 10.61 -3.13 6.67
N GLN A 99 10.76 -4.43 6.46
CA GLN A 99 11.12 -5.02 5.17
C GLN A 99 9.96 -5.08 4.15
N ALA A 100 8.70 -4.85 4.58
CA ALA A 100 7.55 -4.79 3.69
C ALA A 100 7.66 -3.62 2.70
N GLY A 101 8.38 -2.56 3.07
CA GLY A 101 8.94 -1.59 2.11
C GLY A 101 7.93 -0.70 1.41
N PHE A 102 6.85 -0.30 2.09
CA PHE A 102 5.82 0.58 1.51
C PHE A 102 6.40 1.93 1.03
N ILE A 103 7.34 2.53 1.76
CA ILE A 103 8.07 3.74 1.31
C ILE A 103 8.78 3.49 -0.03
N ALA A 104 9.36 2.29 -0.20
CA ALA A 104 10.04 1.95 -1.44
C ALA A 104 9.05 1.74 -2.60
N VAL A 105 7.81 1.31 -2.32
CA VAL A 105 6.75 1.24 -3.34
C VAL A 105 6.35 2.65 -3.76
N LEU A 106 6.14 3.56 -2.81
CA LEU A 106 5.79 4.97 -3.10
C LEU A 106 6.85 5.66 -3.95
N ARG A 107 8.13 5.45 -3.65
CA ARG A 107 9.23 5.98 -4.47
C ARG A 107 9.21 5.46 -5.90
N GLU A 108 9.00 4.16 -6.09
CA GLU A 108 8.93 3.59 -7.45
C GLU A 108 7.69 4.12 -8.19
N ILE A 109 6.57 4.39 -7.51
CA ILE A 109 5.39 5.07 -8.09
C ILE A 109 5.75 6.50 -8.50
N GLU A 110 6.42 7.26 -7.63
CA GLU A 110 6.84 8.64 -7.91
C GLU A 110 7.80 8.73 -9.10
N ASP A 111 8.81 7.84 -9.14
CA ASP A 111 9.76 7.75 -10.25
C ASP A 111 9.09 7.36 -11.57
N GLU A 112 8.17 6.39 -11.54
CA GLU A 112 7.43 5.95 -12.73
C GLU A 112 6.42 7.02 -13.20
N ALA A 113 5.72 7.68 -12.28
CA ALA A 113 4.79 8.76 -12.60
C ALA A 113 5.52 9.93 -13.27
N LYS A 114 6.68 10.32 -12.74
CA LYS A 114 7.55 11.34 -13.35
C LYS A 114 8.00 10.94 -14.75
N ARG A 115 8.37 9.67 -14.96
CA ARG A 115 8.81 9.16 -16.27
C ARG A 115 7.69 9.17 -17.30
N GLU A 116 6.48 8.82 -16.88
CA GLU A 116 5.31 8.69 -17.76
C GLU A 116 4.51 10.00 -17.92
N GLY A 117 4.93 11.08 -17.24
CA GLY A 117 4.25 12.38 -17.27
C GLY A 117 2.93 12.42 -16.51
N VAL A 118 2.72 11.51 -15.55
CA VAL A 118 1.51 11.44 -14.73
C VAL A 118 1.65 12.31 -13.50
N LYS A 119 0.68 13.20 -13.26
CA LYS A 119 0.66 14.06 -12.07
C LYS A 119 0.49 13.22 -10.80
N LEU A 120 1.38 13.42 -9.83
CA LEU A 120 1.29 12.83 -8.50
C LEU A 120 1.02 13.91 -7.45
N ILE A 121 0.02 13.68 -6.59
CA ILE A 121 -0.41 14.57 -5.52
C ILE A 121 -0.09 13.89 -4.19
N LYS A 122 0.67 14.57 -3.33
CA LYS A 122 0.94 14.12 -1.96
C LYS A 122 -0.08 14.78 -1.03
N VAL A 123 -0.70 13.98 -0.17
CA VAL A 123 -1.68 14.46 0.83
C VAL A 123 -1.18 14.17 2.23
N ASP A 124 -1.56 15.01 3.19
CA ASP A 124 -1.26 14.76 4.61
C ASP A 124 -1.76 13.35 5.02
N PRO A 125 -0.90 12.50 5.63
CA PRO A 125 -1.29 11.18 6.11
C PRO A 125 -2.13 11.21 7.40
N SER A 126 -2.21 12.36 8.10
CA SER A 126 -2.84 12.40 9.41
C SER A 126 -4.32 12.03 9.35
N ARG A 127 -4.70 11.02 10.12
CA ARG A 127 -6.10 10.58 10.32
C ARG A 127 -6.84 10.12 9.06
N THR A 128 -6.14 9.78 7.98
CA THR A 128 -6.73 9.21 6.75
C THR A 128 -7.48 7.91 7.03
N SER A 129 -7.00 7.08 7.96
CA SER A 129 -7.62 5.79 8.30
C SER A 129 -8.45 5.80 9.60
N SER A 130 -8.68 6.96 10.22
CA SER A 130 -9.38 7.07 11.52
C SER A 130 -10.54 8.08 11.53
N LEU A 131 -10.73 8.80 10.42
CA LEU A 131 -11.86 9.70 10.22
C LEU A 131 -12.91 9.06 9.32
N CYS A 132 -14.17 9.25 9.70
CA CYS A 132 -15.31 8.86 8.90
C CYS A 132 -15.36 9.71 7.63
N PRO A 133 -15.35 9.11 6.43
CA PRO A 133 -15.41 9.86 5.17
C PRO A 133 -16.76 10.56 4.97
N ARG A 134 -17.81 10.11 5.68
CA ARG A 134 -19.17 10.67 5.59
C ARG A 134 -19.38 11.89 6.49
N CYS A 135 -18.88 11.88 7.72
CA CYS A 135 -19.24 12.90 8.72
C CYS A 135 -18.05 13.50 9.49
N GLY A 136 -16.82 13.13 9.15
CA GLY A 136 -15.59 13.59 9.84
C GLY A 136 -15.46 13.14 11.30
N GLY A 137 -16.34 12.25 11.78
CA GLY A 137 -16.28 11.70 13.14
C GLY A 137 -15.15 10.67 13.30
N GLY A 138 -14.67 10.47 14.53
CA GLY A 138 -13.72 9.40 14.83
C GLY A 138 -14.31 8.01 14.56
N LEU A 139 -13.49 7.10 14.04
CA LEU A 139 -13.86 5.71 13.78
C LEU A 139 -13.40 4.78 14.90
N VAL A 140 -14.24 3.80 15.23
CA VAL A 140 -13.95 2.72 16.17
C VAL A 140 -13.85 1.37 15.44
N ARG A 141 -13.28 0.35 16.09
CA ARG A 141 -13.23 -1.00 15.52
C ARG A 141 -14.64 -1.56 15.37
N GLY A 142 -14.89 -2.19 14.23
CA GLY A 142 -16.11 -2.96 13.98
C GLY A 142 -16.04 -4.38 14.54
N SER A 143 -16.99 -5.20 14.13
CA SER A 143 -17.11 -6.61 14.47
C SER A 143 -16.16 -7.50 13.68
N ALA A 144 -15.87 -7.13 12.42
CA ALA A 144 -15.00 -7.90 11.54
C ALA A 144 -13.55 -7.39 11.51
N SER A 145 -12.64 -8.27 11.10
CA SER A 145 -11.22 -7.92 10.91
C SER A 145 -11.08 -6.79 9.87
N ARG A 146 -10.34 -5.75 10.23
CA ARG A 146 -10.15 -4.50 9.44
C ARG A 146 -11.45 -3.71 9.16
N GLU A 147 -12.57 -4.03 9.80
CA GLU A 147 -13.78 -3.21 9.75
C GLU A 147 -13.67 -2.03 10.73
N LEU A 148 -14.11 -0.85 10.29
CA LEU A 148 -14.29 0.33 11.12
C LEU A 148 -15.75 0.78 11.09
N ARG A 149 -16.22 1.33 12.21
CA ARG A 149 -17.57 1.88 12.37
C ARG A 149 -17.50 3.31 12.88
N CYS A 150 -18.36 4.18 12.37
CA CYS A 150 -18.59 5.50 12.91
C CYS A 150 -19.73 5.48 13.93
N PRO A 151 -19.50 5.85 15.20
CA PRO A 151 -20.57 5.94 16.20
C PRO A 151 -21.50 7.13 15.96
N ARG A 152 -21.05 8.17 15.22
CA ARG A 152 -21.82 9.40 14.95
C ARG A 152 -22.88 9.25 13.87
N CYS A 153 -22.56 8.56 12.77
CA CYS A 153 -23.45 8.43 11.60
C CYS A 153 -23.72 6.98 11.17
N GLY A 154 -23.25 5.99 11.92
CA GLY A 154 -23.48 4.58 11.64
C GLY A 154 -22.67 3.98 10.47
N PHE A 155 -21.91 4.79 9.72
CA PHE A 155 -21.09 4.32 8.59
C PHE A 155 -20.17 3.15 8.98
N ARG A 156 -20.06 2.15 8.11
CA ARG A 156 -19.18 0.99 8.26
C ARG A 156 -18.39 0.77 6.97
N GLY A 157 -17.13 0.36 7.10
CA GLY A 157 -16.31 0.05 5.95
C GLY A 157 -14.97 -0.57 6.30
N ASN A 158 -14.30 -1.12 5.28
CA ASN A 158 -12.93 -1.61 5.43
C ASN A 158 -11.97 -0.42 5.68
N ARG A 159 -11.07 -0.57 6.65
CA ARG A 159 -10.06 0.45 7.02
C ARG A 159 -9.27 0.96 5.81
N ASP A 160 -8.85 0.06 4.93
CA ASP A 160 -8.01 0.42 3.78
C ASP A 160 -8.83 1.13 2.69
N ALA A 161 -10.11 0.78 2.53
CA ALA A 161 -11.03 1.51 1.66
C ALA A 161 -11.30 2.92 2.16
N ILE A 162 -11.56 3.08 3.46
CA ILE A 162 -11.76 4.38 4.12
C ILE A 162 -10.56 5.29 3.92
N ALA A 163 -9.34 4.75 4.10
CA ALA A 163 -8.11 5.52 3.91
C ALA A 163 -8.01 6.10 2.50
N VAL A 164 -8.31 5.30 1.48
CA VAL A 164 -8.21 5.76 0.08
C VAL A 164 -9.29 6.80 -0.25
N ILE A 165 -10.51 6.67 0.29
CA ILE A 165 -11.57 7.67 0.11
C ILE A 165 -11.16 9.02 0.72
N ASN A 166 -10.61 9.01 1.94
CA ASN A 166 -10.14 10.22 2.59
C ASN A 166 -8.95 10.86 1.84
N ILE A 167 -8.04 10.05 1.30
CA ILE A 167 -6.92 10.51 0.45
C ILE A 167 -7.45 11.19 -0.82
N GLU A 168 -8.42 10.56 -1.51
CA GLU A 168 -9.03 11.13 -2.72
C GLU A 168 -9.75 12.45 -2.41
N GLY A 169 -10.54 12.50 -1.34
CA GLY A 169 -11.22 13.73 -0.91
C GLY A 169 -10.23 14.87 -0.67
N ARG A 170 -9.11 14.58 -0.01
CA ARG A 170 -8.03 15.57 0.23
C ARG A 170 -7.36 16.04 -1.06
N ALA A 171 -7.13 15.12 -1.99
CA ALA A 171 -6.51 15.45 -3.27
C ALA A 171 -7.40 16.31 -4.17
N ARG A 172 -8.73 16.15 -4.07
CA ARG A 172 -9.72 16.94 -4.85
C ARG A 172 -9.98 18.33 -4.28
N GLN A 173 -10.02 18.49 -2.95
CA GLN A 173 -10.58 19.70 -2.31
C GLN A 173 -9.66 20.41 -1.30
N GLY A 174 -8.41 19.95 -1.10
CA GLY A 174 -7.66 20.37 0.11
C GLY A 174 -8.22 19.65 1.35
N PRO A 175 -7.89 20.05 2.59
CA PRO A 175 -8.19 19.27 3.79
C PRO A 175 -9.71 19.01 3.97
N ALA A 176 -10.11 17.80 3.59
CA ALA A 176 -11.41 17.12 3.72
C ALA A 176 -12.69 17.94 3.36
N PRO A 177 -13.55 17.43 2.47
CA PRO A 177 -14.88 18.00 2.26
C PRO A 177 -15.67 18.06 3.57
N SER A 178 -16.15 19.24 3.94
CA SER A 178 -17.11 19.47 5.02
C SER A 178 -18.55 19.29 4.53
N GLY A 179 -18.82 18.15 3.88
CA GLY A 179 -20.16 17.82 3.39
C GLY A 179 -20.47 16.34 3.57
N PRO A 180 -21.72 15.97 3.88
CA PRO A 180 -22.10 14.56 3.92
C PRO A 180 -21.87 13.96 2.54
N MET A 181 -21.00 12.93 2.46
CA MET A 181 -21.05 12.03 1.31
C MET A 181 -22.46 11.44 1.20
N PRO A 182 -22.93 11.14 -0.02
CA PRO A 182 -24.16 10.38 -0.23
C PRO A 182 -24.21 9.16 0.70
N ASP A 183 -25.41 8.65 0.98
CA ASP A 183 -25.66 7.49 1.85
C ASP A 183 -25.10 6.16 1.28
N ASP A 184 -24.26 6.25 0.25
CA ASP A 184 -23.64 5.14 -0.42
C ASP A 184 -22.79 4.31 0.56
N PRO A 185 -22.92 2.99 0.53
CA PRO A 185 -22.09 2.11 1.32
C PRO A 185 -20.62 2.30 0.96
N ALA A 186 -19.72 1.99 1.90
CA ALA A 186 -18.30 2.00 1.61
C ALA A 186 -18.02 1.12 0.37
N PRO A 187 -17.21 1.59 -0.60
CA PRO A 187 -16.88 0.81 -1.77
C PRO A 187 -16.26 -0.53 -1.35
N GLU A 188 -16.74 -1.60 -1.97
CA GLU A 188 -16.27 -2.94 -1.67
C GLU A 188 -14.78 -3.07 -2.00
N ALA A 189 -14.03 -3.67 -1.06
CA ALA A 189 -12.61 -3.88 -1.21
C ALA A 189 -12.35 -5.21 -1.94
N VAL A 190 -12.06 -5.14 -3.24
CA VAL A 190 -11.71 -6.30 -4.07
C VAL A 190 -10.24 -6.65 -3.87
N VAL A 191 -9.95 -7.87 -3.43
CA VAL A 191 -8.57 -8.35 -3.28
C VAL A 191 -8.03 -8.79 -4.64
N LEU A 192 -6.91 -8.19 -5.06
CA LEU A 192 -6.18 -8.56 -6.26
C LEU A 192 -4.96 -9.41 -5.91
N PRO A 193 -5.04 -10.75 -6.06
CA PRO A 193 -3.93 -11.62 -5.73
C PRO A 193 -2.78 -11.37 -6.69
N MET A 194 -1.55 -11.59 -6.21
CA MET A 194 -0.32 -11.37 -7.01
C MET A 194 -0.35 -12.05 -8.38
N LYS A 195 -0.93 -13.25 -8.48
CA LYS A 195 -1.04 -13.99 -9.75
C LYS A 195 -1.88 -13.26 -10.80
N ALA A 196 -2.89 -12.51 -10.37
CA ALA A 196 -3.80 -11.77 -11.24
C ALA A 196 -3.11 -10.57 -11.91
N TRP A 197 -2.23 -9.85 -11.21
CA TRP A 197 -1.65 -8.61 -11.72
C TRP A 197 -0.16 -8.68 -12.10
N ALA A 198 0.64 -9.59 -11.53
CA ALA A 198 2.11 -9.53 -11.65
C ALA A 198 2.68 -9.76 -13.07
N ARG A 199 1.86 -10.27 -14.00
CA ARG A 199 2.22 -10.48 -15.42
C ARG A 199 1.39 -9.61 -16.37
N ARG A 200 0.53 -8.73 -15.85
CA ARG A 200 -0.44 -7.97 -16.64
C ARG A 200 0.04 -6.54 -16.89
N LYS A 201 -0.52 -5.93 -17.92
CA LYS A 201 -0.16 -4.58 -18.35
C LYS A 201 -1.13 -3.51 -17.84
N SER A 202 -2.37 -3.88 -17.51
CA SER A 202 -3.43 -3.01 -16.98
C SER A 202 -4.17 -3.66 -15.80
N LEU A 203 -4.99 -2.85 -15.10
CA LEU A 203 -5.87 -3.35 -14.04
C LEU A 203 -7.02 -4.18 -14.61
N GLU A 204 -7.57 -3.78 -15.75
CA GLU A 204 -8.62 -4.52 -16.46
C GLU A 204 -8.16 -5.94 -16.84
N ASP A 205 -6.93 -6.08 -17.36
CA ASP A 205 -6.34 -7.39 -17.67
C ASP A 205 -6.19 -8.27 -16.42
N ALA A 206 -5.97 -7.65 -15.26
CA ALA A 206 -5.83 -8.34 -13.99
C ALA A 206 -7.18 -8.80 -13.42
N LEU A 207 -8.29 -8.18 -13.83
CA LEU A 207 -9.63 -8.50 -13.33
C LEU A 207 -10.38 -9.56 -14.17
N ARG A 208 -9.87 -9.89 -15.36
CA ARG A 208 -10.48 -10.89 -16.26
C ARG A 208 -10.21 -12.36 -15.86
N HIS A 209 -9.49 -12.61 -14.75
CA HIS A 209 -8.98 -13.93 -14.38
C HIS A 209 -8.98 -14.18 -12.87
#